data_AF-A0A431UXU4-F1
#
_entry.id   AF-A0A431UXU4-F1
#
_cell.length_a   1.000
_cell.length_b   1.000
_cell.length_c   1.000
_cell.angle_alpha   90.00
_cell.angle_beta   90.00
_cell.angle_gamma   90.00
#
_symmetry.space_group_name_H-M   'P 1'
#
loop_
_entity.id
_entity.type
_entity.pdbx_description
1 polymer ?
#
loop_
_entity_poly.entity_id
_entity_poly.type
_entity_poly.pdbx_seq_one_letter_code
_entity_poly.pdbx_strand_id
1 'polypeptide(L)' 'MAKKIVLCCEKCGSRNYSFNEKEGSTKRLELKKFCSHCNEHTVHKQTR' A
#
# COMPACT_ATOMS: atom_id res chain seq x y z
N MET A 1 0.74 -1.11 -20.01
CA MET A 1 -0.48 -0.67 -19.29
C MET A 1 -0.10 -0.52 -17.83
N ALA A 2 -0.17 0.68 -17.24
CA ALA A 2 0.23 0.88 -15.84
C ALA A 2 -0.73 0.11 -14.92
N LYS A 3 -0.22 -0.89 -14.20
CA LYS A 3 -1.00 -1.58 -13.16
C LYS A 3 -1.10 -0.67 -11.95
N LYS A 4 -2.32 -0.31 -11.57
CA LYS A 4 -2.57 0.48 -10.36
C LYS A 4 -2.61 -0.46 -9.17
N ILE A 5 -1.65 -0.30 -8.27
CA ILE A 5 -1.55 -1.03 -7.00
C ILE A 5 -2.22 -0.20 -5.91
N VAL A 6 -2.97 -0.86 -5.04
CA VAL A 6 -3.53 -0.23 -3.84
C VAL A 6 -2.83 -0.77 -2.60
N LEU A 7 -2.28 0.08 -1.74
CA LEU A 7 -1.75 -0.35 -0.45
C LEU A 7 -2.82 -0.28 0.64
N CYS A 8 -2.95 -1.39 1.35
CA CYS A 8 -3.85 -1.57 2.49
C CYS A 8 -3.04 -1.55 3.79
N CYS A 9 -3.51 -0.79 4.78
CA CYS A 9 -2.92 -0.81 6.10
C CYS A 9 -3.18 -2.15 6.79
N GLU A 10 -2.15 -2.72 7.42
CA GLU A 10 -2.24 -3.97 8.15
C GLU A 10 -3.12 -3.91 9.41
N LYS A 11 -3.20 -2.74 10.09
CA LYS A 11 -4.00 -2.58 11.31
C LYS A 11 -5.47 -2.24 11.03
N CYS A 12 -5.70 -1.22 10.20
CA CYS A 12 -7.04 -0.67 9.95
C CYS A 12 -7.73 -1.34 8.74
N GLY A 13 -7.02 -2.10 7.90
CA GLY A 13 -7.54 -2.61 6.63
C GLY A 13 -7.89 -1.52 5.61
N SER A 14 -7.55 -0.25 5.92
CA SER A 14 -7.89 0.88 5.09
C SER A 14 -6.98 0.97 3.86
N ARG A 15 -7.61 1.18 2.71
CA ARG A 15 -6.95 1.34 1.40
C ARG A 15 -6.63 2.81 1.18
N ASN A 16 -5.52 3.27 1.75
CA ASN A 16 -5.21 4.70 1.83
C ASN A 16 -4.28 5.20 0.71
N TYR A 17 -3.55 4.30 0.04
CA TYR A 17 -2.55 4.69 -0.96
C TYR A 17 -2.74 3.91 -2.26
N SER A 18 -2.60 4.60 -3.38
CA SER A 18 -2.52 3.95 -4.69
C SER A 18 -1.25 4.36 -5.42
N PHE A 19 -0.49 3.38 -5.88
CA PHE A 19 0.74 3.56 -6.65
C PHE A 19 0.58 2.97 -8.05
N ASN A 20 1.33 3.51 -9.01
CA ASN A 20 1.47 2.86 -10.30
C ASN A 20 2.65 1.88 -10.20
N GLU A 21 2.42 0.60 -10.49
CA GLU A 21 3.46 -0.42 -10.59
C GLU A 21 4.43 -0.02 -11.70
N LYS A 22 5.73 0.01 -11.39
CA LYS A 22 6.76 0.06 -12.43
C LYS A 22 6.89 -1.34 -13.03
N GLU A 23 6.74 -1.41 -14.34
CA GLU A 23 6.96 -2.61 -15.16
C GLU A 23 8.33 -3.22 -14.80
N GLY A 24 8.33 -4.45 -14.24
CA GLY A 24 9.53 -5.17 -13.78
C GLY A 24 9.63 -5.41 -12.26
N SER A 25 8.70 -4.89 -11.46
CA SER A 25 8.72 -5.04 -10.00
C SER A 25 7.87 -6.23 -9.53
N THR A 26 8.42 -7.45 -9.53
CA THR A 26 7.70 -8.67 -9.09
C THR A 26 7.54 -8.78 -7.55
N LYS A 27 8.06 -7.80 -6.79
CA LYS A 27 8.07 -7.84 -5.32
C LYS A 27 6.83 -7.13 -4.77
N ARG A 28 6.13 -7.79 -3.84
CA ARG A 28 5.07 -7.18 -3.03
C ARG A 28 5.61 -5.93 -2.34
N LEU A 29 4.97 -4.78 -2.56
CA LEU A 29 5.34 -3.53 -1.91
C LEU A 29 4.83 -3.52 -0.46
N GLU A 30 5.75 -3.35 0.49
CA GLU A 30 5.46 -3.13 1.91
C GLU A 30 6.10 -1.81 2.33
N LEU A 31 5.26 -0.82 2.66
CA LEU A 31 5.71 0.53 2.98
C LEU A 31 5.17 0.97 4.34
N LYS A 32 6.04 1.49 5.21
CA LYS A 32 5.58 2.17 6.43
C LYS A 32 5.04 3.55 6.07
N LYS A 33 3.73 3.72 6.23
CA LYS A 33 3.01 4.98 6.01
C LYS A 33 2.08 5.26 7.18
N PHE A 34 1.71 6.52 7.34
CA PHE A 34 0.76 6.93 8.35
C PHE A 34 -0.66 6.46 7.95
N CYS A 35 -1.35 5.67 8.79
CA CYS A 35 -2.80 5.41 8.64
C CYS A 35 -3.54 6.49 9.43
N SER A 36 -4.27 7.38 8.73
CA SER A 36 -5.11 8.41 9.37
C SER A 36 -6.19 7.83 10.28
N HIS A 37 -6.56 6.56 10.07
CA HIS A 37 -7.55 5.86 10.91
C HIS A 37 -6.94 5.34 12.22
N CYS A 38 -5.67 4.94 12.21
CA CYS A 38 -4.95 4.49 13.42
C CYS A 38 -4.18 5.64 14.12
N ASN A 39 -4.01 6.78 13.44
CA ASN A 39 -3.15 7.89 13.88
C ASN A 39 -1.69 7.48 14.19
N GLU A 40 -1.19 6.45 13.51
CA GLU A 40 0.18 5.95 13.68
C GLU A 40 0.78 5.45 12.35
N HIS A 41 2.10 5.32 12.32
CA HIS A 41 2.84 4.77 11.17
C HIS A 41 2.76 3.25 11.18
N THR A 42 1.97 2.71 10.26
CA THR A 42 1.76 1.28 10.11
C THR A 42 2.34 0.76 8.81
N VAL A 43 2.57 -0.55 8.75
CA VAL A 43 2.94 -1.23 7.51
C VAL A 43 1.72 -1.29 6.60
N HIS A 44 1.87 -0.75 5.40
CA HIS A 44 0.90 -0.84 4.33
C HIS A 44 1.41 -1.84 3.31
N LYS A 45 0.58 -2.85 3.01
CA LYS A 45 0.89 -3.95 2.09
C LYS A 45 0.14 -3.77 0.79
N GLN A 46 0.80 -4.07 -0.32
CA GLN A 46 0.16 -4.13 -1.63
C GLN A 46 -1.01 -5.12 -1.63
N THR A 47 -2.16 -4.59 -2.03
CA THR A 47 -3.38 -5.31 -2.39
C THR A 47 -3.41 -5.38 -3.91
N ARG A 48 -3.78 -6.55 -4.46
CA ARG A 48 -3.70 -6.95 -5.89
C ARG A 48 -3.47 -5.83 -6.92
#